data_AF-A0A1H1J5R4-F1
#
_entry.id   AF-A0A1H1J5R4-F1
#
_cell.length_a   1.000
_cell.length_b   1.000
_cell.length_c   1.000
_cell.angle_alpha   90.00
_cell.angle_beta   90.00
_cell.angle_gamma   90.00
#
_symmetry.space_group_name_H-M   'P 1'
#
loop_
_entity.id
_entity.type
_entity.pdbx_description
1 polymer ?
#
loop_
_entity_poly.entity_id
_entity_poly.type
_entity_poly.pdbx_seq_one_letter_code
_entity_poly.pdbx_strand_id
1 'polypeptide(L)'
;MLFSWCNTHPDSAAAVRCRVKSLTMPSTYINQENQLRTIVNLDLNGHNFTLDDVRRLIASKDDSADRQLRVTKDGLAYLSDTTGSEEIDNLCFRLETWDEGTDYVGQKAAIHDEWVSKIYECLKNNWPTPVSRLIDQF
;
A
#
# COMPACT_ATOMS: atom_id res chain seq x y z
N MET A 1 52.16 -14.67 -12.75
CA MET A 1 52.55 -16.08 -12.49
C MET A 1 51.44 -16.63 -11.61
N LEU A 2 50.59 -17.58 -11.99
CA LEU A 2 50.75 -18.78 -12.81
C LEU A 2 49.58 -18.93 -13.80
N PHE A 3 49.90 -19.33 -15.02
CA PHE A 3 48.93 -19.86 -15.98
C PHE A 3 48.70 -21.33 -15.65
N SER A 4 47.45 -21.80 -15.69
CA SER A 4 47.17 -23.19 -16.03
C SER A 4 46.19 -23.21 -17.20
N TRP A 5 46.66 -23.83 -18.27
CA TRP A 5 46.05 -23.95 -19.57
C TRP A 5 45.48 -25.36 -19.64
N CYS A 6 44.19 -25.53 -19.96
CA CYS A 6 43.73 -26.77 -20.57
C CYS A 6 43.06 -26.40 -21.89
N ASN A 7 43.71 -26.77 -22.97
CA ASN A 7 43.33 -26.48 -24.33
C ASN A 7 42.97 -27.80 -25.00
N THR A 8 41.69 -28.02 -25.29
CA THR A 8 41.23 -28.94 -26.33
C THR A 8 40.08 -28.27 -27.09
N HIS A 9 40.39 -27.85 -28.32
CA HIS A 9 39.46 -27.50 -29.40
C HIS A 9 39.28 -28.76 -30.29
N PRO A 10 38.44 -28.78 -31.34
CA PRO A 10 37.18 -28.07 -31.62
C PRO A 10 36.08 -29.05 -32.08
N ASP A 11 34.81 -28.79 -31.77
CA ASP A 11 33.75 -29.33 -32.64
C ASP A 11 32.50 -28.46 -32.64
N SER A 12 32.17 -28.02 -33.86
CA SER A 12 30.83 -27.68 -34.35
C SER A 12 30.09 -26.50 -33.70
N ALA A 13 30.18 -25.37 -34.40
CA ALA A 13 29.51 -24.11 -34.16
C ALA A 13 27.97 -24.19 -34.25
N ALA A 14 27.29 -23.65 -33.22
CA ALA A 14 26.33 -22.54 -33.35
C ALA A 14 25.52 -22.37 -32.05
N ALA A 15 26.08 -21.65 -31.07
CA ALA A 15 25.28 -21.09 -30.00
C ALA A 15 25.63 -19.60 -29.89
N VAL A 16 24.80 -18.76 -30.52
CA VAL A 16 24.82 -17.31 -30.37
C VAL A 16 24.51 -17.00 -28.91
N ARG A 17 25.55 -16.76 -28.09
CA ARG A 17 25.38 -16.20 -26.75
C ARG A 17 25.00 -14.72 -26.89
N CYS A 18 23.71 -14.42 -26.78
CA CYS A 18 23.25 -13.06 -26.51
C CYS A 18 23.85 -12.60 -25.18
N ARG A 19 24.81 -11.66 -25.27
CA ARG A 19 25.41 -10.98 -24.13
C ARG A 19 24.39 -10.00 -23.57
N VAL A 20 23.55 -10.44 -22.63
CA VAL A 20 22.75 -9.51 -21.83
C VAL A 20 23.75 -8.77 -20.93
N LYS A 21 24.06 -7.52 -21.28
CA LYS A 21 24.71 -6.61 -20.33
C LYS A 21 23.76 -6.49 -19.15
N SER A 22 24.13 -7.08 -18.01
CA SER A 22 23.47 -6.84 -16.73
C SER A 22 23.64 -5.35 -16.42
N LEU A 23 22.65 -4.55 -16.78
CA LEU A 23 22.48 -3.21 -16.25
C LEU A 23 22.07 -3.41 -14.80
N THR A 24 23.02 -3.27 -13.89
CA THR A 24 22.75 -3.15 -12.46
C THR A 24 21.93 -1.88 -12.26
N MET A 25 20.64 -2.05 -12.05
CA MET A 25 19.74 -0.98 -11.64
C MET A 25 20.07 -0.60 -10.18
N PRO A 26 20.05 0.69 -9.82
CA PRO A 26 20.38 1.13 -8.47
C PRO A 26 19.43 0.50 -7.44
N SER A 27 20.04 -0.07 -6.41
CA SER A 27 19.42 -0.76 -5.28
C SER A 27 18.63 0.21 -4.39
N THR A 28 17.42 0.57 -4.80
CA THR A 28 16.37 1.07 -3.89
C THR A 28 14.99 0.45 -4.15
N TYR A 29 14.90 -0.57 -5.01
CA TYR A 29 13.65 -1.27 -5.30
C TYR A 29 13.53 -2.57 -4.47
N ILE A 30 12.80 -2.45 -3.35
CA ILE A 30 12.09 -3.44 -2.53
C ILE A 30 12.31 -4.93 -2.88
N ASN A 31 12.92 -5.68 -1.95
CA ASN A 31 13.12 -7.12 -2.02
C ASN A 31 11.79 -7.91 -2.05
N GLN A 32 11.72 -8.88 -2.95
CA GLN A 32 10.52 -9.59 -3.40
C GLN A 32 10.12 -10.84 -2.59
N GLU A 33 10.32 -10.90 -1.26
CA GLU A 33 9.86 -12.07 -0.46
C GLU A 33 9.15 -11.72 0.86
N ASN A 34 8.50 -10.55 0.94
CA ASN A 34 7.42 -10.32 1.93
C ASN A 34 6.16 -9.74 1.25
N GLN A 35 5.79 -10.36 0.14
CA GLN A 35 4.65 -10.00 -0.71
C GLN A 35 3.46 -10.95 -0.46
N LEU A 36 3.26 -11.36 0.80
CA LEU A 36 2.09 -12.13 1.22
C LEU A 36 1.02 -11.14 1.72
N ARG A 37 0.16 -10.65 0.83
CA ARG A 37 -1.07 -9.89 1.12
C ARG A 37 -0.93 -8.90 2.28
N THR A 38 -0.06 -7.90 2.14
CA THR A 38 0.11 -6.91 3.20
C THR A 38 -1.15 -6.04 3.28
N ILE A 39 -2.10 -6.42 4.14
CA ILE A 39 -3.12 -5.50 4.62
C ILE A 39 -2.34 -4.36 5.28
N VAL A 40 -2.36 -3.18 4.66
CA VAL A 40 -1.71 -2.00 5.22
C VAL A 40 -2.62 -1.48 6.31
N ASN A 41 -2.32 -1.86 7.55
CA ASN A 41 -2.92 -1.27 8.73
C ASN A 41 -2.06 -0.09 9.19
N LEU A 42 -2.71 1.03 9.48
CA LEU A 42 -2.08 2.23 10.00
C LEU A 42 -2.38 2.36 11.50
N ASP A 43 -1.33 2.35 12.32
CA ASP A 43 -1.44 2.57 13.77
C ASP A 43 -1.50 4.06 14.08
N LEU A 44 -2.56 4.47 14.79
CA LEU A 44 -2.84 5.86 15.16
C LEU A 44 -2.42 6.21 16.59
N ASN A 45 -2.06 5.23 17.43
CA ASN A 45 -1.76 5.46 18.85
C ASN A 45 -0.48 6.28 19.08
N GLY A 46 0.45 6.23 18.13
CA GLY A 46 1.71 6.99 18.22
C GLY A 46 1.59 8.48 17.90
N HIS A 47 0.42 8.97 17.44
CA HIS A 47 0.16 10.33 16.95
C HIS A 47 1.12 10.89 15.88
N ASN A 48 2.10 10.09 15.42
CA ASN A 48 3.18 10.49 14.51
C ASN A 48 3.07 9.79 13.14
N PHE A 49 1.88 9.33 12.76
CA PHE A 49 1.69 8.88 11.39
C PHE A 49 1.82 10.07 10.43
N THR A 50 2.17 9.76 9.19
CA THR A 50 2.55 10.71 8.15
C THR A 50 1.58 10.66 6.98
N LEU A 51 1.64 11.67 6.11
CA LEU A 51 0.91 11.64 4.83
C LEU A 51 1.28 10.41 4.00
N ASP A 52 2.54 9.97 4.01
CA ASP A 52 2.97 8.78 3.28
C ASP A 52 2.36 7.49 3.83
N ASP A 53 2.10 7.41 5.13
CA ASP A 53 1.39 6.28 5.71
C ASP A 53 -0.06 6.23 5.20
N VAL A 54 -0.71 7.41 5.11
CA VAL A 54 -2.05 7.55 4.55
C VAL A 54 -2.06 7.22 3.05
N ARG A 55 -1.05 7.64 2.28
CA ARG A 55 -0.90 7.24 0.87
C ARG A 55 -0.83 5.74 0.71
N ARG A 56 -0.03 5.06 1.55
CA ARG A 56 0.08 3.59 1.53
C ARG A 56 -1.23 2.92 1.92
N LEU A 57 -1.96 3.48 2.88
CA LEU A 57 -3.30 3.01 3.25
C LEU A 57 -4.28 3.13 2.08
N ILE A 58 -4.39 4.30 1.46
CA ILE A 58 -5.28 4.54 0.30
C ILE A 58 -4.91 3.64 -0.88
N ALA A 59 -3.62 3.45 -1.15
CA ALA A 59 -3.12 2.58 -2.22
C ALA A 59 -3.19 1.07 -1.92
N SER A 60 -3.60 0.67 -0.71
CA SER A 60 -3.61 -0.74 -0.29
C SER A 60 -4.69 -1.59 -0.96
N LYS A 61 -5.71 -0.94 -1.52
CA LYS A 61 -6.82 -1.55 -2.26
C LYS A 61 -6.99 -0.81 -3.59
N ASP A 62 -7.65 -1.46 -4.53
CA ASP A 62 -8.09 -0.83 -5.77
C ASP A 62 -9.55 -0.38 -5.68
N ASP A 63 -9.96 0.38 -6.69
CA ASP A 63 -11.29 0.96 -6.86
C ASP A 63 -12.26 0.03 -7.61
N SER A 64 -12.06 -1.29 -7.50
CA SER A 64 -12.86 -2.30 -8.22
C SER A 64 -14.11 -2.77 -7.44
N ALA A 65 -14.31 -2.25 -6.24
CA ALA A 65 -15.43 -2.55 -5.36
C ALA A 65 -15.55 -1.44 -4.30
N ASP A 66 -16.74 -1.31 -3.72
CA ASP A 66 -16.99 -0.38 -2.61
C ASP A 66 -16.00 -0.63 -1.46
N ARG A 67 -15.42 0.46 -0.96
CA ARG A 67 -14.48 0.46 0.15
C ARG A 67 -15.00 1.28 1.31
N GLN A 68 -14.53 0.96 2.51
CA GLN A 68 -14.74 1.84 3.66
C GLN A 68 -13.49 1.91 4.51
N LEU A 69 -13.06 3.13 4.83
CA LEU A 69 -12.01 3.34 5.81
C LEU A 69 -12.60 3.14 7.22
N ARG A 70 -12.03 2.18 7.95
CA ARG A 70 -12.47 1.80 9.29
C ARG A 70 -11.33 1.96 10.29
N VAL A 71 -11.67 2.40 11.50
CA VAL A 71 -10.72 2.53 12.61
C VAL A 71 -11.21 1.72 13.81
N THR A 72 -10.38 0.79 14.28
CA THR A 72 -10.70 -0.05 15.46
C THR A 72 -10.62 0.75 16.75
N LYS A 73 -11.20 0.22 17.84
CA LYS A 73 -11.01 0.75 19.20
C LYS A 73 -9.57 0.68 19.71
N ASP A 74 -8.72 -0.08 19.03
CA ASP A 74 -7.28 -0.20 19.33
C ASP A 74 -6.42 0.76 18.48
N GLY A 75 -7.04 1.62 17.67
CA GLY A 75 -6.30 2.65 16.90
C GLY A 75 -5.71 2.15 15.59
N LEU A 76 -6.25 1.06 15.02
CA LEU A 76 -5.83 0.56 13.72
C LEU A 76 -6.79 1.04 12.63
N ALA A 77 -6.27 1.84 11.70
CA ALA A 77 -6.97 2.26 10.49
C ALA A 77 -6.65 1.33 9.32
N TYR A 78 -7.69 0.92 8.58
CA TYR A 78 -7.56 0.02 7.42
C TYR A 78 -8.69 0.24 6.40
N LEU A 79 -8.46 -0.16 5.14
CA LEU A 79 -9.51 -0.21 4.10
C LEU A 79 -10.20 -1.57 4.11
N SER A 80 -11.50 -1.56 4.34
CA SER A 80 -12.35 -2.74 4.39
C SER A 80 -13.07 -2.95 3.06
N ASP A 81 -13.23 -4.23 2.67
CA ASP A 81 -14.17 -4.67 1.62
C ASP A 81 -15.62 -4.71 2.14
N THR A 82 -15.82 -4.70 3.46
CA THR A 82 -17.13 -4.65 4.13
C THR A 82 -17.49 -3.18 4.37
N THR A 83 -18.72 -2.79 4.04
CA THR A 83 -19.17 -1.38 4.11
C THR A 83 -20.42 -1.22 4.97
N GLY A 84 -20.92 0.00 5.13
CA GLY A 84 -22.19 0.26 5.81
C GLY A 84 -22.21 -0.08 7.32
N SER A 85 -23.19 -0.89 7.72
CA SER A 85 -23.48 -1.21 9.14
C SER A 85 -23.01 -2.61 9.57
N GLU A 86 -22.26 -3.30 8.71
CA GLU A 86 -21.75 -4.64 8.98
C GLU A 86 -20.42 -4.60 9.75
N GLU A 87 -20.25 -5.50 10.71
CA GLU A 87 -19.01 -5.69 11.50
C GLU A 87 -18.51 -4.43 12.23
N ILE A 88 -19.42 -3.64 12.80
CA ILE A 88 -19.11 -2.33 13.40
C ILE A 88 -18.81 -2.34 14.91
N ASP A 89 -18.95 -3.49 15.58
CA ASP A 89 -18.88 -3.57 17.05
C ASP A 89 -17.51 -3.18 17.63
N ASN A 90 -16.43 -3.56 16.94
CA ASN A 90 -15.06 -3.23 17.35
C ASN A 90 -14.54 -1.92 16.75
N LEU A 91 -15.39 -1.16 16.06
CA LEU A 91 -14.98 0.11 15.47
C LEU A 91 -15.12 1.26 16.46
N CYS A 92 -14.11 2.11 16.47
CA CYS A 92 -14.15 3.43 17.07
C CYS A 92 -15.00 4.35 16.19
N PHE A 93 -14.60 4.48 14.92
CA PHE A 93 -15.36 5.16 13.88
C PHE A 93 -15.07 4.57 12.50
N ARG A 94 -15.88 4.96 11.53
CA ARG A 94 -15.69 4.67 10.10
C ARG A 94 -16.07 5.88 9.28
N LEU A 95 -15.50 5.96 8.09
CA LEU A 95 -15.87 6.97 7.11
C LEU A 95 -17.08 6.47 6.30
N GLU A 96 -17.67 7.35 5.48
CA GLU A 96 -18.68 6.96 4.49
C GLU A 96 -18.15 5.86 3.55
N THR A 97 -19.08 5.21 2.85
CA THR A 97 -18.69 4.25 1.81
C THR A 97 -18.11 5.01 0.63
N TRP A 98 -16.97 4.55 0.14
CA TRP A 98 -16.37 5.01 -1.10
C TRP A 98 -16.75 4.03 -2.19
N ASP A 99 -17.70 4.44 -3.03
CA ASP A 99 -18.26 3.60 -4.08
C ASP A 99 -17.22 3.23 -5.14
N GLU A 100 -17.40 2.07 -5.77
CA GLU A 100 -16.55 1.64 -6.88
C GLU A 100 -16.48 2.68 -8.01
N GLY A 101 -15.27 2.85 -8.58
CA GLY A 101 -15.06 3.76 -9.71
C GLY A 101 -15.06 5.25 -9.36
N THR A 102 -15.02 5.62 -8.08
CA THR A 102 -14.97 7.03 -7.64
C THR A 102 -13.57 7.63 -7.60
N ASP A 103 -12.53 6.82 -7.85
CA ASP A 103 -11.12 7.17 -7.71
C ASP A 103 -10.76 7.70 -6.30
N TYR A 104 -11.49 7.30 -5.24
CA TYR A 104 -11.17 7.61 -3.83
C TYR A 104 -10.17 6.63 -3.19
N VAL A 105 -9.96 5.46 -3.81
CA VAL A 105 -8.99 4.44 -3.39
C VAL A 105 -8.04 4.07 -4.51
N GLY A 106 -6.94 3.40 -4.16
CA GLY A 106 -5.94 2.94 -5.12
C GLY A 106 -4.87 3.97 -5.41
N GLN A 107 -3.97 3.57 -6.33
CA GLN A 107 -2.75 4.33 -6.61
C GLN A 107 -3.04 5.74 -7.16
N LYS A 108 -4.12 5.89 -7.94
CA LYS A 108 -4.55 7.20 -8.44
C LYS A 108 -4.98 8.12 -7.31
N ALA A 109 -5.84 7.65 -6.40
CA ALA A 109 -6.24 8.42 -5.23
C ALA A 109 -5.04 8.82 -4.36
N ALA A 110 -4.10 7.90 -4.16
CA ALA A 110 -2.95 8.09 -3.28
C ALA A 110 -1.93 9.13 -3.75
N ILE A 111 -1.93 9.52 -5.04
CA ILE A 111 -1.06 10.60 -5.55
C ILE A 111 -1.70 11.99 -5.43
N HIS A 112 -2.97 12.08 -5.05
CA HIS A 112 -3.67 13.36 -4.89
C HIS A 112 -3.45 13.92 -3.49
N ASP A 113 -2.50 14.84 -3.36
CA ASP A 113 -2.07 15.41 -2.07
C ASP A 113 -3.23 16.04 -1.28
N GLU A 114 -4.17 16.71 -1.94
CA GLU A 114 -5.34 17.30 -1.28
C GLU A 114 -6.23 16.23 -0.63
N TRP A 115 -6.48 15.13 -1.36
CA TRP A 115 -7.27 14.01 -0.86
C TRP A 115 -6.58 13.31 0.32
N VAL A 116 -5.29 12.98 0.16
CA VAL A 116 -4.47 12.37 1.21
C VAL A 116 -4.44 13.24 2.46
N SER A 117 -4.30 14.55 2.30
CA SER A 117 -4.26 15.51 3.42
C SER A 117 -5.61 15.58 4.14
N LYS A 118 -6.72 15.55 3.42
CA LYS A 118 -8.07 15.49 4.02
C LYS A 118 -8.25 14.23 4.87
N ILE A 119 -7.86 13.07 4.35
CA ILE A 119 -7.94 11.80 5.10
C ILE A 119 -7.01 11.82 6.32
N TYR A 120 -5.80 12.35 6.17
CA TYR A 120 -4.87 12.52 7.28
C TYR A 120 -5.47 13.36 8.42
N GLU A 121 -5.99 14.54 8.09
CA GLU A 121 -6.61 15.43 9.09
C GLU A 121 -7.86 14.80 9.69
N CYS A 122 -8.67 14.08 8.90
CA CYS A 122 -9.83 13.34 9.40
C CYS A 122 -9.41 12.31 10.46
N LEU A 123 -8.41 11.46 10.17
CA LEU A 123 -7.91 10.45 11.10
C LEU A 123 -7.35 11.11 12.38
N LYS A 124 -6.56 12.16 12.22
CA LYS A 124 -5.92 12.88 13.31
C LYS A 124 -6.92 13.56 14.24
N ASN A 125 -7.97 14.16 13.68
CA ASN A 125 -8.97 14.91 14.46
C ASN A 125 -10.00 14.00 15.15
N ASN A 126 -10.16 12.75 14.70
CA ASN A 126 -11.17 11.83 15.23
C ASN A 126 -10.60 10.67 16.05
N TRP A 127 -9.29 10.45 16.04
CA TRP A 127 -8.65 9.48 16.92
C TRP A 127 -8.05 10.16 18.17
N PRO A 128 -8.25 9.64 19.40
CA PRO A 128 -9.05 8.46 19.77
C PRO A 128 -10.52 8.76 20.08
N THR A 129 -10.93 10.03 20.10
CA THR A 129 -12.28 10.45 20.48
C THR A 129 -13.00 11.05 19.27
N PRO A 130 -13.74 10.24 18.49
CA PRO A 130 -14.36 10.70 17.26
C PRO A 130 -15.59 11.54 17.54
N VAL A 131 -15.90 12.47 16.63
CA VAL A 131 -17.14 13.27 16.71
C VAL A 131 -18.39 12.42 16.46
N SER A 132 -18.24 11.31 15.73
CA SER A 132 -19.31 10.38 15.38
C SER A 132 -18.74 8.99 15.08
N ARG A 133 -19.58 7.94 15.20
CA ARG A 133 -19.23 6.57 14.77
C ARG A 133 -19.21 6.40 13.25
N LEU A 134 -19.84 7.31 12.52
CA LEU A 134 -19.84 7.40 11.05
C LEU A 134 -19.54 8.85 10.67
N ILE A 135 -18.49 9.07 9.89
CA ILE A 135 -18.03 10.39 9.44
C ILE A 135 -18.29 10.49 7.94
N ASP A 136 -18.92 11.58 7.51
CA ASP A 136 -19.50 11.75 6.16
C ASP A 136 -18.99 13.02 5.45
N GLN A 137 -17.93 13.64 5.98
CA GLN A 137 -17.46 14.96 5.51
C GLN A 137 -15.94 15.00 5.45
N PHE A 138 -15.38 15.02 4.22
CA PHE A 138 -13.96 15.27 3.95
C PHE A 138 -13.72 16.23 2.77
#